data_AF-A0A4Q6ADC2-F1
#
_entry.id   AF-A0A4Q6ADC2-F1
#
_cell.length_a   1.000
_cell.length_b   1.000
_cell.length_c   1.000
_cell.angle_alpha   90.00
_cell.angle_beta   90.00
_cell.angle_gamma   90.00
#
_symmetry.space_group_name_H-M   'P 1'
#
loop_
_entity.id
_entity.type
_entity.pdbx_description
1 polymer ?
#
loop_
_entity_poly.entity_id
_entity_poly.type
_entity_poly.pdbx_seq_one_letter_code
_entity_poly.pdbx_strand_id
1 'polypeptide(L)' 'MAALRTFIADKLQVNIYDSRVSMGQAAGSDVAAAIRSLLTSIQGSVHIIFAAAPSQQEFLYQLSQEPGID' A
#
# COMPACT_ATOMS: atom_id res chain seq x y z
N MET A 1 -2.06 -1.20 -12.52
CA MET A 1 -2.39 -0.11 -13.46
C MET A 1 -1.63 1.14 -13.06
N ALA A 2 -1.27 2.02 -14.00
CA ALA A 2 -0.50 3.23 -13.69
C ALA A 2 -1.39 4.35 -13.11
N ALA A 3 -0.83 5.20 -12.27
CA ALA A 3 -1.51 6.40 -11.78
C ALA A 3 -1.83 7.36 -12.95
N LEU A 4 -3.00 7.98 -12.94
CA LEU A 4 -3.38 9.01 -13.91
C LEU A 4 -2.51 10.27 -13.78
N ARG A 5 -2.11 10.57 -12.54
CA ARG A 5 -1.26 11.71 -12.21
C ARG A 5 -0.49 11.42 -10.94
N THR A 6 0.79 11.75 -10.94
CA THR A 6 1.64 11.75 -9.74
C THR A 6 2.26 13.13 -9.58
N PHE A 7 2.26 13.65 -8.36
CA PHE A 7 2.92 14.91 -8.03
C PHE A 7 3.37 14.92 -6.57
N ILE A 8 4.24 15.87 -6.22
CA ILE A 8 4.66 16.11 -4.84
C ILE A 8 3.88 17.30 -4.29
N ALA A 9 3.30 17.13 -3.10
CA ALA A 9 2.74 18.20 -2.29
C ALA A 9 3.50 18.23 -0.95
N ASP A 10 4.30 19.26 -0.75
CA ASP A 10 5.26 19.37 0.35
C ASP A 10 6.20 18.15 0.44
N LYS A 11 6.00 17.29 1.45
CA LYS A 11 6.77 16.06 1.68
C LYS A 11 6.04 14.80 1.24
N LEU A 12 4.85 14.93 0.66
CA LEU A 12 3.98 13.80 0.31
C LEU A 12 4.01 13.57 -1.19
N GLN A 13 4.22 12.32 -1.58
CA GLN A 13 3.92 11.87 -2.93
C GLN A 13 2.42 11.59 -3.05
N VAL A 14 1.76 12.25 -3.99
CA VAL A 14 0.33 12.09 -4.26
C VAL A 14 0.16 11.37 -5.59
N ASN A 15 -0.49 10.21 -5.55
CA ASN A 15 -0.87 9.43 -6.73
C ASN A 15 -2.39 9.48 -6.90
N ILE A 16 -2.87 9.90 -8.07
CA ILE A 16 -4.29 9.95 -8.43
C ILE A 16 -4.60 8.79 -9.38
N TYR A 17 -5.68 8.07 -9.08
CA TYR A 17 -6.14 6.92 -9.86
C TYR A 17 -7.57 7.14 -10.36
N ASP A 18 -7.94 6.39 -11.40
CA ASP A 18 -9.25 6.47 -12.05
C ASP A 18 -10.39 5.83 -11.23
N SER A 19 -10.06 4.91 -10.32
CA SER A 19 -11.03 4.17 -9.53
C SER A 19 -10.50 3.81 -8.14
N ARG A 20 -11.42 3.49 -7.22
CA ARG A 20 -11.07 2.98 -5.90
C ARG A 20 -10.29 1.66 -5.98
N VAL A 21 -10.63 0.81 -6.95
CA VAL A 21 -9.98 -0.48 -7.15
C VAL A 21 -8.52 -0.30 -7.55
N SER A 22 -8.24 0.52 -8.57
CA SER A 22 -6.86 0.76 -9.02
C SER A 22 -6.02 1.47 -7.96
N MET A 23 -6.61 2.40 -7.20
CA MET A 23 -5.98 3.03 -6.04
C MET A 23 -5.65 2.01 -4.94
N GLY A 24 -6.62 1.16 -4.56
CA GLY A 24 -6.45 0.15 -3.51
C GLY A 24 -5.40 -0.89 -3.89
N GLN A 25 -5.39 -1.34 -5.15
CA GLN A 25 -4.37 -2.24 -5.67
C GLN A 25 -2.97 -1.64 -5.58
N ALA A 26 -2.80 -0.39 -6.03
CA ALA A 26 -1.50 0.27 -5.97
C ALA A 26 -1.03 0.45 -4.51
N ALA A 27 -1.90 0.92 -3.62
CA ALA A 27 -1.58 1.06 -2.21
C ALA A 27 -1.21 -0.29 -1.55
N GLY A 28 -1.91 -1.37 -1.90
CA GLY A 28 -1.65 -2.70 -1.35
C GLY A 28 -0.26 -3.21 -1.75
N SER A 29 0.08 -3.10 -3.03
CA SER A 29 1.40 -3.50 -3.53
C SER A 29 2.53 -2.62 -2.99
N ASP A 30 2.32 -1.31 -2.85
CA ASP A 30 3.30 -0.39 -2.26
C ASP A 30 3.60 -0.76 -0.80
N VAL A 31 2.56 -1.02 0.00
CA VAL A 31 2.71 -1.42 1.40
C VAL A 31 3.37 -2.80 1.50
N ALA A 32 3.01 -3.77 0.66
CA ALA A 32 3.64 -5.08 0.67
C ALA A 32 5.13 -5.02 0.33
N ALA A 33 5.53 -4.17 -0.63
CA ALA A 33 6.93 -3.92 -0.92
C ALA A 33 7.67 -3.33 0.29
N ALA A 34 7.05 -2.38 1.00
CA ALA A 34 7.61 -1.82 2.23
C ALA A 34 7.75 -2.87 3.34
N ILE A 35 6.73 -3.73 3.57
CA ILE A 35 6.77 -4.81 4.56
C ILE A 35 7.91 -5.77 4.25
N ARG A 36 8.01 -6.27 3.01
CA ARG A 36 9.10 -7.18 2.59
C ARG A 36 10.48 -6.56 2.82
N SER A 37 10.63 -5.27 2.47
CA SER A 37 11.87 -4.54 2.69
C SER A 37 12.22 -4.42 4.18
N LEU A 38 11.23 -4.11 5.03
CA LEU A 38 11.41 -3.99 6.48
C LEU A 38 11.71 -5.35 7.14
N LEU A 39 11.01 -6.42 6.76
CA LEU A 39 11.28 -7.78 7.25
C LEU A 39 12.69 -8.27 6.88
N THR A 40 13.17 -7.88 5.70
CA THR A 40 14.53 -8.24 5.23
C THR A 40 15.60 -7.40 5.93
N SER A 41 15.33 -6.12 6.18
CA SER A 41 16.31 -5.16 6.72
C SER A 41 16.34 -5.10 8.25
N ILE A 42 15.26 -5.49 8.91
CA ILE A 42 15.07 -5.44 10.36
C ILE A 42 14.71 -6.86 10.82
N GLN A 43 15.52 -7.44 11.72
CA GLN A 43 15.42 -8.85 12.10
C GLN A 43 14.05 -9.22 12.72
N GLY A 44 13.14 -9.72 11.89
CA GLY A 44 12.17 -10.74 12.26
C GLY A 44 10.72 -10.31 12.49
N SER A 45 10.40 -9.01 12.61
CA SER A 45 8.99 -8.59 12.76
C SER A 45 8.74 -7.13 12.34
N VAL A 46 7.52 -6.85 11.86
CA VAL A 46 7.02 -5.52 11.53
C VAL A 46 5.71 -5.29 12.27
N HIS A 47 5.55 -4.12 12.87
CA HIS A 47 4.31 -3.71 13.52
C HIS A 47 3.56 -2.73 12.62
N ILE A 48 2.29 -3.00 12.36
CA ILE A 48 1.46 -2.17 11.47
C ILE A 48 0.22 -1.70 12.23
N ILE A 49 -0.07 -0.41 12.15
CA ILE A 49 -1.29 0.18 12.71
C ILE A 49 -2.27 0.40 11.54
N PHE A 50 -3.38 -0.33 11.55
CA PHE A 50 -4.43 -0.20 10.54
C PHE A 50 -5.53 0.74 11.01
N ALA A 51 -5.91 1.70 10.17
CA ALA A 51 -7.07 2.55 10.39
C ALA A 51 -8.28 2.00 9.60
N ALA A 52 -8.98 0.99 10.12
CA ALA A 52 -9.96 0.18 9.38
C ALA A 52 -11.28 0.90 8.97
N ALA A 53 -11.20 1.98 8.20
CA ALA A 53 -12.36 2.67 7.62
C ALA A 53 -12.85 1.98 6.34
N PRO A 54 -14.16 2.01 6.00
CA PRO A 54 -14.70 1.38 4.79
C PRO A 54 -14.02 1.81 3.48
N SER A 55 -13.41 3.00 3.45
CA SER A 55 -12.67 3.50 2.30
C SER A 55 -11.35 2.78 2.02
N GLN A 56 -10.95 1.81 2.84
CA GLN A 56 -9.69 1.07 2.73
C GLN A 56 -9.88 -0.40 2.34
N GLN A 57 -11.09 -0.85 2.04
CA GLN A 57 -11.36 -2.27 1.77
C GLN A 57 -10.57 -2.81 0.57
N GLU A 58 -10.50 -2.07 -0.53
CA GLU A 58 -9.77 -2.49 -1.73
C GLU A 58 -8.26 -2.61 -1.47
N PHE A 59 -7.72 -1.72 -0.63
CA PHE A 59 -6.34 -1.78 -0.15
C PHE A 59 -6.09 -3.03 0.71
N LEU A 60 -6.91 -3.25 1.74
CA LEU A 60 -6.75 -4.40 2.64
C LEU A 60 -6.93 -5.72 1.90
N TYR A 61 -7.89 -5.77 0.97
CA TYR A 61 -8.09 -6.92 0.09
C TYR A 61 -6.83 -7.18 -0.73
N GLN A 62 -6.29 -6.19 -1.44
CA GLN A 62 -5.06 -6.37 -2.21
C GLN A 62 -3.91 -6.83 -1.30
N LEU A 63 -3.71 -6.17 -0.16
CA LEU A 63 -2.62 -6.48 0.77
C LEU A 63 -2.70 -7.94 1.23
N SER A 64 -3.89 -8.47 1.52
CA SER A 64 -4.06 -9.88 1.93
C SER A 64 -3.71 -10.91 0.85
N GLN A 65 -3.57 -10.49 -0.41
CA GLN A 65 -3.18 -11.36 -1.53
C GLN A 65 -1.69 -11.27 -1.87
N GLU A 66 -0.94 -10.38 -1.21
CA GLU A 66 0.47 -10.18 -1.49
C GLU A 66 1.31 -11.28 -0.84
N PRO A 67 2.19 -11.97 -1.60
CA PRO A 67 3.00 -13.05 -1.05
C PRO A 67 4.19 -12.54 -0.23
N GLY A 68 4.63 -13.35 0.74
CA GLY A 68 5.85 -13.10 1.51
C GLY A 68 5.73 -11.97 2.52
N ILE A 69 4.50 -11.72 2.99
CA ILE A 69 4.19 -10.77 4.07
C ILE A 69 3.29 -11.40 5.15
N ASP A 70 3.09 -12.72 5.08
CA ASP A 70 2.42 -13.58 6.06
C ASP A 70 3.33 -14.03 7.20
#